data_AF-U7UB83-F1
#
_entry.id   AF-U7UB83-F1
#
_cell.length_a   1.000
_cell.length_b   1.000
_cell.length_c   1.000
_cell.angle_alpha   90.00
_cell.angle_beta   90.00
_cell.angle_gamma   90.00
#
_symmetry.space_group_name_H-M   'P 1'
#
loop_
_entity.id
_entity.type
_entity.pdbx_description
1 polymer ?
#
loop_
_entity_poly.entity_id
_entity_poly.type
_entity_poly.pdbx_seq_one_letter_code
_entity_poly.pdbx_strand_id
1 'polypeptide(L)'
;MAEMMKREGEKIIRLWLWILPLPFGAFASDRHFFVFLSPVLLAVSSLILPCVLRRRQMRHRQISFYAPIPCLLYGGIVALAVGTGLLGGLQGNGLWSSYYYRTLLYSCWMLAVTAGQQLLADAFACWSARRRTAWYSEFLDPVLYAVPLPCALWGMVLFPRLDETLLTGDGVLGMTAFFLGGMLLLTIVIVAVFAFYFYPAKTRVPLLRNRLLRLLRVVLMVGIWFFLQSLFFSPYTSLGTFFYGFMAAGKNNLGVFAAPAILECLLMWAAIAIGNLLLLLERN
;
A
#
# COMPACT_ATOMS: atom_id res chain seq x y z
N MET A 1 11.12 9.30 -24.91
CA MET A 1 10.59 9.72 -23.59
C MET A 1 9.29 10.52 -23.72
N ALA A 2 9.24 11.56 -24.56
CA ALA A 2 8.04 12.38 -24.80
C ALA A 2 6.80 11.59 -25.26
N GLU A 3 6.95 10.64 -26.19
CA GLU A 3 5.82 9.80 -26.66
C GLU A 3 5.24 8.88 -25.57
N MET A 4 6.08 8.41 -24.66
CA MET A 4 5.66 7.56 -23.55
C MET A 4 4.84 8.38 -22.54
N MET A 5 5.31 9.58 -22.19
CA MET A 5 4.56 10.51 -21.32
C MET A 5 3.22 10.93 -21.94
N LYS A 6 3.19 11.15 -23.26
CA LYS A 6 1.95 11.46 -23.98
C LYS A 6 0.93 10.32 -23.89
N ARG A 7 1.38 9.07 -24.06
CA ARG A 7 0.51 7.88 -23.92
C ARG A 7 0.01 7.68 -22.50
N GLU A 8 0.82 7.94 -21.48
CA GLU A 8 0.36 7.87 -20.08
C GLU A 8 -0.69 8.95 -19.77
N GLY A 9 -0.46 10.18 -20.22
CA GLY A 9 -1.43 11.27 -20.08
C GLY A 9 -2.78 10.93 -20.73
N GLU A 10 -2.78 10.40 -21.95
CA GLU A 10 -4.00 10.01 -22.66
C GLU A 10 -4.79 8.90 -21.93
N LYS A 11 -4.11 7.92 -21.32
CA LYS A 11 -4.78 6.88 -20.52
C LYS A 11 -5.48 7.46 -19.30
N ILE A 12 -4.80 8.33 -18.56
CA ILE A 12 -5.30 8.96 -17.35
C ILE A 12 -6.49 9.88 -17.69
N ILE A 13 -6.37 10.71 -18.73
CA ILE A 13 -7.45 11.58 -19.19
C ILE A 13 -8.70 10.77 -19.59
N ARG A 14 -8.53 9.64 -20.28
CA ARG A 14 -9.67 8.76 -20.58
C ARG A 14 -10.31 8.23 -19.31
N LEU A 15 -9.53 7.77 -18.34
CA LEU A 15 -10.08 7.31 -17.07
C LEU A 15 -10.85 8.44 -16.36
N TRP A 16 -10.32 9.66 -16.36
CA TRP A 16 -11.00 10.83 -15.80
C TRP A 16 -12.36 11.09 -16.43
N LEU A 17 -12.45 11.06 -17.76
CA LEU A 17 -13.70 11.31 -18.49
C LEU A 17 -14.80 10.28 -18.16
N TRP A 18 -14.44 9.03 -17.88
CA TRP A 18 -15.40 7.97 -17.60
C TRP A 18 -15.70 7.77 -16.12
N ILE A 19 -14.73 8.04 -15.24
CA ILE A 19 -14.85 7.79 -13.81
C ILE A 19 -15.40 9.00 -13.07
N LEU A 20 -14.89 10.20 -13.33
CA LEU A 20 -15.11 11.37 -12.47
C LEU A 20 -16.51 12.00 -12.52
N PRO A 21 -17.25 12.02 -13.64
CA PRO A 21 -18.53 12.75 -13.70
C PRO A 21 -19.55 12.27 -12.66
N LEU A 22 -19.60 10.96 -12.42
CA LEU A 22 -20.59 10.32 -11.55
C LEU A 22 -20.34 10.55 -10.04
N PRO A 23 -19.14 10.29 -9.47
CA PRO A 23 -18.81 10.66 -8.10
C PRO A 23 -18.81 12.19 -7.92
N PHE A 24 -18.27 12.97 -8.87
CA PHE A 24 -18.32 14.43 -8.79
C PHE A 24 -19.74 14.96 -8.70
N GLY A 25 -20.66 14.48 -9.56
CA GLY A 25 -22.06 14.87 -9.50
C GLY A 25 -22.75 14.48 -8.19
N ALA A 26 -22.45 13.29 -7.66
CA ALA A 26 -22.97 12.85 -6.36
C ALA A 26 -22.49 13.78 -5.23
N PHE A 27 -21.21 14.14 -5.22
CA PHE A 27 -20.65 15.06 -4.23
C PHE A 27 -21.19 16.49 -4.37
N ALA A 28 -21.23 17.03 -5.59
CA ALA A 28 -21.67 18.39 -5.87
C ALA A 28 -23.15 18.62 -5.54
N SER A 29 -23.96 17.55 -5.49
CA SER A 29 -25.39 17.62 -5.10
C SER A 29 -25.61 18.09 -3.66
N ASP A 30 -24.57 18.07 -2.81
CA ASP A 30 -24.54 18.48 -1.41
C ASP A 30 -25.56 17.80 -0.48
N ARG A 31 -26.21 16.75 -0.97
CA ARG A 31 -27.11 15.92 -0.17
C ARG A 31 -26.29 14.92 0.64
N HIS A 32 -26.49 14.91 1.96
CA HIS A 32 -25.72 14.07 2.89
C HIS A 32 -25.46 12.65 2.39
N PHE A 33 -26.49 11.92 1.96
CA PHE A 33 -26.35 10.56 1.44
C PHE A 33 -25.39 10.45 0.23
N PHE A 34 -25.53 11.35 -0.74
CA PHE A 34 -24.74 11.31 -1.98
C PHE A 34 -23.29 11.75 -1.77
N VAL A 35 -23.04 12.64 -0.81
CA VAL A 35 -21.69 13.04 -0.42
C VAL A 35 -20.90 11.85 0.15
N PHE A 36 -21.52 11.02 1.00
CA PHE A 36 -20.90 9.79 1.50
C PHE A 36 -20.76 8.71 0.43
N LEU A 37 -21.71 8.64 -0.51
CA LEU A 37 -21.68 7.67 -1.60
C LEU A 37 -20.59 7.96 -2.64
N SER A 38 -20.26 9.23 -2.87
CA SER A 38 -19.27 9.67 -3.85
C SER A 38 -17.90 8.98 -3.75
N PRO A 39 -17.20 8.97 -2.60
CA PRO A 39 -15.89 8.29 -2.49
C PRO A 39 -16.01 6.77 -2.70
N VAL A 40 -17.14 6.16 -2.34
CA VAL A 40 -17.38 4.73 -2.59
C VAL A 40 -17.55 4.47 -4.09
N LEU A 41 -18.34 5.31 -4.78
CA LEU A 41 -18.52 5.24 -6.23
C LEU A 41 -17.18 5.42 -6.95
N LEU A 42 -16.35 6.37 -6.50
CA LEU A 42 -15.01 6.55 -7.03
C LEU A 42 -14.14 5.31 -6.81
N ALA A 43 -14.10 4.75 -5.60
CA ALA A 43 -13.30 3.58 -5.28
C ALA A 43 -13.68 2.37 -6.15
N VAL A 44 -14.98 2.09 -6.27
CA VAL A 44 -15.50 0.97 -7.08
C VAL A 44 -15.21 1.19 -8.57
N SER A 45 -15.56 2.35 -9.10
CA SER A 45 -15.39 2.65 -10.53
C SER A 45 -13.91 2.72 -10.94
N SER A 46 -13.06 3.31 -10.10
CA SER A 46 -11.62 3.43 -10.38
C SER A 46 -10.86 2.10 -10.33
N LEU A 47 -11.32 1.12 -9.55
CA LEU A 47 -10.74 -0.23 -9.54
C LEU A 47 -11.27 -1.10 -10.69
N ILE A 48 -12.58 -1.04 -10.96
CA ILE A 48 -13.23 -1.92 -11.95
C ILE A 48 -12.93 -1.47 -13.37
N LEU A 49 -13.04 -0.16 -13.66
CA LEU A 49 -13.01 0.32 -15.04
C LEU A 49 -11.67 0.03 -15.76
N PRO A 50 -10.48 0.28 -15.17
CA PRO A 50 -9.21 -0.11 -15.80
C PRO A 50 -9.11 -1.61 -16.07
N CYS A 51 -9.63 -2.44 -15.15
CA CYS A 51 -9.65 -3.89 -15.31
C CYS A 51 -10.55 -4.33 -16.49
N VAL A 52 -11.74 -3.74 -16.61
CA VAL A 52 -12.67 -4.00 -17.71
C VAL A 52 -12.10 -3.53 -19.04
N LEU A 53 -11.53 -2.33 -19.08
CA LEU A 53 -10.92 -1.77 -20.29
C LEU A 53 -9.73 -2.63 -20.75
N ARG A 54 -8.86 -3.05 -19.84
CA ARG A 54 -7.79 -4.01 -20.14
C ARG A 54 -8.35 -5.31 -20.71
N ARG A 55 -9.34 -5.92 -20.04
CA ARG A 55 -9.92 -7.20 -20.49
C ARG A 55 -10.49 -7.10 -21.90
N ARG A 56 -11.19 -5.99 -22.21
CA ARG A 56 -11.71 -5.71 -23.55
C ARG A 56 -10.58 -5.55 -24.57
N GLN A 57 -9.55 -4.76 -24.26
CA GLN A 57 -8.41 -4.54 -25.16
C GLN A 57 -7.64 -5.84 -25.45
N MET A 58 -7.37 -6.65 -24.43
CA MET A 58 -6.70 -7.95 -24.62
C MET A 58 -7.55 -8.89 -25.48
N ARG A 59 -8.88 -8.91 -25.31
CA ARG A 59 -9.78 -9.74 -26.13
C ARG A 59 -9.79 -9.35 -27.61
N HIS A 60 -9.73 -8.05 -27.92
CA HIS A 60 -9.86 -7.56 -29.30
C HIS A 60 -8.52 -7.34 -30.02
N ARG A 61 -7.45 -6.96 -29.30
CA ARG A 61 -6.18 -6.51 -29.90
C ARG A 61 -4.96 -7.27 -29.40
N GLN A 62 -5.10 -8.18 -28.43
CA GLN A 62 -4.00 -8.90 -27.76
C GLN A 62 -2.91 -8.00 -27.12
N ILE A 63 -3.13 -6.69 -27.12
CA ILE A 63 -2.24 -5.66 -26.57
C ILE A 63 -3.12 -4.72 -25.74
N SER A 64 -2.65 -4.38 -24.54
CA SER A 64 -3.33 -3.46 -23.63
C SER A 64 -2.39 -2.33 -23.23
N PHE A 65 -2.94 -1.11 -23.18
CA PHE A 65 -2.21 0.06 -22.67
C PHE A 65 -2.14 0.09 -21.14
N TYR A 66 -3.06 -0.60 -20.46
CA TYR A 66 -3.12 -0.69 -19.00
C TYR A 66 -2.24 -1.82 -18.46
N ALA A 67 -1.69 -1.66 -17.26
CA ALA A 67 -0.94 -2.66 -16.49
C ALA A 67 -1.69 -3.99 -16.24
N PRO A 68 -1.00 -5.11 -15.93
CA PRO A 68 -1.63 -6.38 -15.55
C PRO A 68 -2.68 -6.23 -14.46
N ILE A 69 -3.76 -7.04 -14.52
CA ILE A 69 -4.87 -6.98 -13.55
C ILE A 69 -4.36 -7.06 -12.10
N PRO A 70 -3.42 -7.96 -11.73
CA PRO A 70 -2.88 -7.97 -10.37
C PRO A 70 -2.20 -6.65 -9.97
N CYS A 71 -1.46 -6.01 -10.89
CA CYS A 71 -0.80 -4.73 -10.65
C CYS A 71 -1.79 -3.56 -10.56
N LEU A 72 -2.84 -3.58 -11.40
CA LEU A 72 -3.94 -2.61 -11.35
C LEU A 72 -4.67 -2.67 -10.01
N LEU A 73 -4.98 -3.87 -9.52
CA LEU A 73 -5.65 -4.04 -8.23
C LEU A 73 -4.72 -3.68 -7.07
N TYR A 74 -3.49 -4.18 -7.06
CA TYR A 74 -2.56 -3.92 -5.96
C TYR A 74 -2.20 -2.43 -5.87
N GLY A 75 -1.72 -1.83 -6.96
CA GLY A 75 -1.40 -0.40 -7.00
C GLY A 75 -2.63 0.48 -6.81
N GLY A 76 -3.78 0.06 -7.34
CA GLY A 76 -5.05 0.75 -7.19
C GLY A 76 -5.55 0.81 -5.74
N ILE A 77 -5.46 -0.30 -5.00
CA ILE A 77 -5.86 -0.35 -3.59
C ILE A 77 -4.89 0.46 -2.73
N VAL A 78 -3.57 0.37 -2.98
CA VAL A 78 -2.55 1.15 -2.26
C VAL A 78 -2.79 2.65 -2.44
N ALA A 79 -2.93 3.12 -3.69
CA ALA A 79 -3.22 4.54 -3.97
C ALA A 79 -4.56 4.98 -3.38
N LEU A 80 -5.59 4.13 -3.39
CA LEU A 80 -6.87 4.44 -2.74
C LEU A 80 -6.72 4.62 -1.25
N ALA A 81 -6.00 3.72 -0.56
CA ALA A 81 -5.79 3.80 0.89
C ALA A 81 -5.00 5.07 1.29
N VAL A 82 -3.96 5.41 0.53
CA VAL A 82 -3.26 6.70 0.72
C VAL A 82 -4.21 7.86 0.45
N GLY A 83 -4.93 7.81 -0.67
CA GLY A 83 -5.89 8.82 -1.09
C GLY A 83 -6.98 9.07 -0.04
N THR A 84 -7.60 8.03 0.51
CA THR A 84 -8.63 8.16 1.55
C THR A 84 -8.08 8.77 2.83
N GLY A 85 -6.86 8.43 3.23
CA GLY A 85 -6.19 9.11 4.33
C GLY A 85 -6.03 10.61 4.05
N LEU A 86 -5.51 10.97 2.88
CA LEU A 86 -5.37 12.38 2.46
C LEU A 86 -6.72 13.11 2.42
N LEU A 87 -7.79 12.45 1.99
CA LEU A 87 -9.15 13.02 2.00
C LEU A 87 -9.61 13.35 3.41
N GLY A 88 -9.38 12.44 4.37
CA GLY A 88 -9.68 12.68 5.78
C GLY A 88 -8.92 13.88 6.32
N GLY A 89 -7.65 14.03 5.95
CA GLY A 89 -6.87 15.23 6.29
C GLY A 89 -7.41 16.53 5.66
N LEU A 90 -7.86 16.47 4.40
CA LEU A 90 -8.49 17.61 3.72
C LEU A 90 -9.82 18.01 4.38
N GLN A 91 -10.61 17.04 4.84
CA GLN A 91 -11.87 17.28 5.56
C GLN A 91 -11.67 18.01 6.89
N GLY A 92 -10.54 17.79 7.55
CA GLY A 92 -10.18 18.48 8.79
C GLY A 92 -9.65 19.91 8.62
N ASN A 93 -9.50 20.39 7.38
CA ASN A 93 -9.01 21.74 7.11
C ASN A 93 -10.16 22.77 7.13
N GLY A 94 -9.94 23.98 7.65
CA GLY A 94 -10.92 25.06 7.67
C GLY A 94 -11.46 25.44 6.28
N LEU A 95 -10.69 25.20 5.21
CA LEU A 95 -11.14 25.39 3.82
C LEU A 95 -12.31 24.45 3.43
N TRP A 96 -12.49 23.33 4.12
CA TRP A 96 -13.57 22.37 3.86
C TRP A 96 -14.96 22.88 4.27
N SER A 97 -15.01 23.93 5.09
CA SER A 97 -16.26 24.56 5.56
C SER A 97 -17.04 25.24 4.44
N SER A 98 -16.33 25.82 3.47
CA SER A 98 -16.94 26.50 2.33
C SER A 98 -17.23 25.53 1.19
N TYR A 99 -18.46 25.56 0.67
CA TYR A 99 -18.89 24.68 -0.43
C TYR A 99 -17.99 24.76 -1.66
N TYR A 100 -17.59 25.98 -2.06
CA TYR A 100 -16.76 26.21 -3.25
C TYR A 100 -15.37 25.58 -3.10
N TYR A 101 -14.71 25.84 -1.98
CA TYR A 101 -13.38 25.29 -1.69
C TYR A 101 -13.43 23.77 -1.46
N ARG A 102 -14.45 23.27 -0.76
CA ARG A 102 -14.69 21.83 -0.58
C ARG A 102 -14.83 21.11 -1.93
N THR A 103 -15.65 21.64 -2.84
CA THR A 103 -15.88 21.04 -4.15
C THR A 103 -14.63 21.07 -5.02
N LEU A 104 -13.86 22.17 -4.98
CA LEU A 104 -12.58 22.29 -5.68
C LEU A 104 -11.56 21.27 -5.14
N LEU A 105 -11.35 21.24 -3.82
CA LEU A 105 -10.42 20.33 -3.16
C LEU A 105 -10.79 18.86 -3.40
N TYR A 106 -12.07 18.52 -3.33
CA TYR A 106 -12.55 17.18 -3.62
C TYR A 106 -12.30 16.79 -5.08
N SER A 107 -12.49 17.71 -6.03
CA SER A 107 -12.21 17.47 -7.45
C SER A 107 -10.72 17.22 -7.69
N CYS A 108 -9.86 18.06 -7.13
CA CYS A 108 -8.41 17.88 -7.18
C CYS A 108 -8.00 16.53 -6.56
N TRP A 109 -8.62 16.15 -5.44
CA TRP A 109 -8.39 14.87 -4.79
C TRP A 109 -8.76 13.69 -5.69
N MET A 110 -9.95 13.70 -6.32
CA MET A 110 -10.36 12.61 -7.21
C MET A 110 -9.42 12.47 -8.43
N LEU A 111 -8.99 13.60 -9.01
CA LEU A 111 -8.01 13.62 -10.10
C LEU A 111 -6.66 13.01 -9.64
N ALA A 112 -6.18 13.43 -8.47
CA ALA A 112 -4.91 12.97 -7.92
C ALA A 112 -4.94 11.47 -7.58
N VAL A 113 -6.02 10.97 -6.96
CA VAL A 113 -6.15 9.55 -6.62
C VAL A 113 -6.19 8.68 -7.86
N THR A 114 -7.02 9.04 -8.85
CA THR A 114 -7.12 8.25 -10.09
C THR A 114 -5.82 8.25 -10.91
N ALA A 115 -5.10 9.37 -10.95
CA ALA A 115 -3.75 9.41 -11.53
C ALA A 115 -2.76 8.55 -10.73
N GLY A 116 -2.76 8.67 -9.40
CA GLY A 116 -1.91 7.91 -8.51
C GLY A 116 -2.11 6.40 -8.62
N GLN A 117 -3.35 5.94 -8.75
CA GLN A 117 -3.68 4.52 -8.97
C GLN A 117 -3.04 3.98 -10.26
N GLN A 118 -3.14 4.75 -11.35
CA GLN A 118 -2.57 4.35 -12.63
C GLN A 118 -1.03 4.36 -12.59
N LEU A 119 -0.43 5.42 -12.04
CA LEU A 119 1.02 5.54 -11.90
C LEU A 119 1.61 4.42 -11.03
N LEU A 120 0.97 4.10 -9.88
CA LEU A 120 1.40 2.98 -9.05
C LEU A 120 1.22 1.65 -9.76
N ALA A 121 0.11 1.44 -10.46
CA ALA A 121 -0.10 0.19 -11.21
C ALA A 121 0.98 -0.01 -12.28
N ASP A 122 1.36 1.04 -13.01
CA ASP A 122 2.41 0.99 -14.02
C ASP A 122 3.81 0.82 -13.38
N ALA A 123 4.05 1.45 -12.22
CA ALA A 123 5.27 1.24 -11.45
C ALA A 123 5.41 -0.22 -10.99
N PHE A 124 4.35 -0.81 -10.44
CA PHE A 124 4.33 -2.22 -10.05
C PHE A 124 4.43 -3.15 -11.26
N ALA A 125 3.83 -2.80 -12.41
CA ALA A 125 3.99 -3.56 -13.64
C ALA A 125 5.46 -3.56 -14.11
N CYS A 126 6.10 -2.38 -14.13
CA CYS A 126 7.50 -2.22 -14.50
C CYS A 126 8.43 -3.01 -13.56
N TRP A 127 8.18 -2.96 -12.25
CA TRP A 127 8.93 -3.78 -11.30
C TRP A 127 8.67 -5.27 -11.49
N SER A 128 7.41 -5.69 -11.64
CA SER A 128 7.06 -7.11 -11.79
C SER A 128 7.72 -7.77 -13.01
N ALA A 129 7.97 -7.00 -14.06
CA ALA A 129 8.69 -7.45 -15.25
C ALA A 129 10.20 -7.69 -15.00
N ARG A 130 10.77 -7.06 -13.95
CA ARG A 130 12.18 -7.13 -13.55
C ARG A 130 12.40 -7.89 -12.24
N ARG A 131 11.40 -8.65 -11.77
CA ARG A 131 11.53 -9.45 -10.55
C ARG A 131 12.67 -10.47 -10.70
N ARG A 132 13.47 -10.68 -9.66
CA ARG A 132 14.58 -11.65 -9.64
C ARG A 132 15.66 -11.48 -10.72
N THR A 133 15.75 -10.32 -11.38
CA THR A 133 16.79 -10.11 -12.41
C THR A 133 18.10 -9.59 -11.84
N ALA A 134 18.06 -8.94 -10.68
CA ALA A 134 19.23 -8.31 -10.07
C ALA A 134 19.57 -8.96 -8.73
N TRP A 135 20.81 -8.76 -8.26
CA TRP A 135 21.28 -9.29 -6.97
C TRP A 135 20.49 -8.71 -5.78
N TYR A 136 20.05 -7.45 -5.88
CA TYR A 136 19.25 -6.77 -4.86
C TYR A 136 17.77 -7.16 -4.90
N SER A 137 17.33 -7.96 -5.89
CA SER A 137 15.93 -8.40 -5.98
C SER A 137 15.50 -9.22 -4.76
N GLU A 138 16.43 -9.93 -4.10
CA GLU A 138 16.12 -10.64 -2.84
C GLU A 138 15.72 -9.70 -1.70
N PHE A 139 16.14 -8.43 -1.74
CA PHE A 139 15.81 -7.42 -0.73
C PHE A 139 14.63 -6.55 -1.17
N LEU A 140 14.59 -6.17 -2.45
CA LEU A 140 13.57 -5.27 -2.98
C LEU A 140 12.24 -5.97 -3.22
N ASP A 141 12.26 -7.19 -3.79
CA ASP A 141 11.03 -7.86 -4.19
C ASP A 141 10.12 -8.17 -2.98
N PRO A 142 10.62 -8.75 -1.87
CA PRO A 142 9.79 -9.03 -0.70
C PRO A 142 9.15 -7.77 -0.12
N VAL A 143 9.92 -6.67 -0.08
CA VAL A 143 9.43 -5.38 0.43
C VAL A 143 8.28 -4.86 -0.43
N LEU A 144 8.42 -4.87 -1.76
CA LEU A 144 7.39 -4.38 -2.67
C LEU A 144 6.13 -5.26 -2.70
N TYR A 145 6.24 -6.55 -2.33
CA TYR A 145 5.06 -7.39 -2.11
C TYR A 145 4.35 -7.11 -0.79
N ALA A 146 5.12 -6.86 0.29
CA ALA A 146 4.58 -6.89 1.64
C ALA A 146 4.21 -5.52 2.21
N VAL A 147 5.05 -4.50 2.02
CA VAL A 147 5.02 -3.24 2.79
C VAL A 147 3.98 -2.22 2.27
N PRO A 148 3.82 -1.96 0.96
CA PRO A 148 3.01 -0.84 0.49
C PRO A 148 1.55 -0.86 0.96
N LEU A 149 0.90 -2.03 0.92
CA LEU A 149 -0.53 -2.14 1.23
C LEU A 149 -0.82 -1.99 2.73
N PRO A 150 -0.20 -2.77 3.64
CA PRO A 150 -0.46 -2.61 5.07
C PRO A 150 -0.08 -1.22 5.60
N CYS A 151 1.04 -0.64 5.13
CA CYS A 151 1.43 0.71 5.54
C CYS A 151 0.47 1.79 5.02
N ALA A 152 -0.05 1.65 3.80
CA ALA A 152 -1.07 2.55 3.28
C ALA A 152 -2.37 2.45 4.09
N LEU A 153 -2.79 1.24 4.50
CA LEU A 153 -3.97 1.04 5.34
C LEU A 153 -3.80 1.62 6.75
N TRP A 154 -2.61 1.53 7.34
CA TRP A 154 -2.31 2.21 8.61
C TRP A 154 -2.32 3.72 8.48
N GLY A 155 -1.61 4.25 7.47
CA GLY A 155 -1.57 5.68 7.23
C GLY A 155 -2.96 6.25 6.95
N MET A 156 -3.82 5.50 6.26
CA MET A 156 -5.22 5.89 6.04
C MET A 156 -5.95 6.23 7.35
N VAL A 157 -5.66 5.51 8.42
CA VAL A 157 -6.32 5.68 9.73
C VAL A 157 -5.59 6.67 10.63
N LEU A 158 -4.26 6.68 10.60
CA LEU A 158 -3.43 7.54 11.42
C LEU A 158 -3.32 8.98 10.90
N PHE A 159 -3.51 9.18 9.59
CA PHE A 159 -3.33 10.48 8.94
C PHE A 159 -4.43 11.51 9.26
N PRO A 160 -5.74 11.17 9.23
CA PRO A 160 -6.75 12.13 9.68
C PRO A 160 -6.58 12.45 11.17
N ARG A 161 -6.63 13.74 11.50
CA ARG A 161 -6.64 14.22 12.90
C ARG A 161 -7.83 13.57 13.62
N LEU A 162 -7.55 12.65 14.53
CA LEU A 162 -8.56 12.18 15.47
C LEU A 162 -8.93 13.36 16.37
N ASP A 163 -10.15 13.87 16.23
CA ASP A 163 -10.69 14.84 17.17
C ASP A 163 -10.78 14.20 18.54
N GLU A 164 -10.23 14.88 19.55
CA GLU A 164 -10.18 14.39 20.93
C GLU A 164 -11.58 14.12 21.51
N THR A 165 -12.61 14.72 20.92
CA THR A 165 -14.03 14.55 21.26
C THR A 165 -14.66 13.26 20.71
N LEU A 166 -14.01 12.59 19.74
CA LEU A 166 -14.44 11.29 19.20
C LEU A 166 -13.84 10.09 19.96
N LEU A 167 -13.02 10.32 20.99
CA LEU A 167 -12.55 9.28 21.93
C LEU A 167 -13.64 8.89 22.95
N THR A 168 -14.87 8.66 22.48
CA THR A 168 -15.83 7.88 23.25
C THR A 168 -15.39 6.41 23.24
N GLY A 169 -15.78 5.63 24.26
CA GLY A 169 -15.32 4.25 24.46
C GLY A 169 -15.42 3.36 23.21
N ASP A 170 -16.47 3.52 22.40
CA ASP A 170 -16.69 2.77 21.17
C ASP A 170 -15.77 3.20 20.01
N GLY A 171 -15.46 4.50 19.91
CA GLY A 171 -14.50 5.03 18.92
C GLY A 171 -13.08 4.54 19.20
N VAL A 172 -12.69 4.48 20.48
CA VAL A 172 -11.40 3.92 20.92
C VAL A 172 -11.33 2.41 20.67
N LEU A 173 -12.41 1.67 20.94
CA LEU A 173 -12.48 0.23 20.68
C LEU A 173 -12.38 -0.08 19.17
N GLY A 174 -13.05 0.71 18.32
CA GLY A 174 -12.98 0.55 16.86
C GLY A 174 -11.59 0.85 16.30
N MET A 175 -10.94 1.92 16.78
CA MET A 175 -9.57 2.26 16.39
C MET A 175 -8.57 1.21 16.83
N THR A 176 -8.61 0.78 18.10
CA THR A 176 -7.71 -0.25 18.63
C THR A 176 -7.88 -1.59 17.91
N ALA A 177 -9.12 -2.00 17.61
CA ALA A 177 -9.40 -3.19 16.81
C ALA A 177 -8.84 -3.08 15.38
N PHE A 178 -8.90 -1.89 14.76
CA PHE A 178 -8.33 -1.67 13.44
C PHE A 178 -6.79 -1.66 13.46
N PHE A 179 -6.16 -1.05 14.47
CA PHE A 179 -4.72 -1.10 14.67
C PHE A 179 -4.22 -2.54 14.83
N LEU A 180 -4.88 -3.31 15.71
CA LEU A 180 -4.56 -4.71 15.93
C LEU A 180 -4.78 -5.54 14.66
N GLY A 181 -5.89 -5.31 13.96
CA GLY A 181 -6.20 -5.95 12.68
C GLY A 181 -5.20 -5.64 11.58
N GLY A 182 -4.73 -4.38 11.49
CA GLY A 182 -3.71 -3.96 10.54
C GLY A 182 -2.33 -4.55 10.83
N MET A 183 -1.94 -4.65 12.12
CA MET A 183 -0.73 -5.35 12.57
C MET A 183 -0.78 -6.84 12.24
N LEU A 184 -1.93 -7.46 12.45
CA LEU A 184 -2.14 -8.86 12.13
C LEU A 184 -2.09 -9.09 10.61
N LEU A 185 -2.71 -8.21 9.82
CA LEU A 185 -2.65 -8.25 8.36
C LEU A 185 -1.21 -8.10 7.85
N LEU A 186 -0.48 -7.08 8.32
CA LEU A 186 0.93 -6.87 8.01
C LEU A 186 1.75 -8.13 8.32
N THR A 187 1.57 -8.70 9.50
CA THR A 187 2.25 -9.91 9.96
C THR A 187 1.97 -11.09 9.03
N ILE A 188 0.69 -11.35 8.72
CA ILE A 188 0.30 -12.43 7.80
C ILE A 188 0.93 -12.23 6.43
N VAL A 189 0.88 -11.02 5.89
CA VAL A 189 1.41 -10.69 4.56
C VAL A 189 2.93 -10.87 4.53
N ILE A 190 3.67 -10.35 5.51
CA ILE A 190 5.14 -10.49 5.56
C ILE A 190 5.55 -11.95 5.70
N VAL A 191 4.92 -12.69 6.61
CA VAL A 191 5.20 -14.13 6.79
C VAL A 191 4.89 -14.90 5.51
N ALA A 192 3.77 -14.62 4.85
CA ALA A 192 3.42 -15.23 3.56
C ALA A 192 4.46 -14.89 2.48
N VAL A 193 4.90 -13.64 2.39
CA VAL A 193 5.92 -13.22 1.41
C VAL A 193 7.25 -13.93 1.67
N PHE A 194 7.72 -14.01 2.92
CA PHE A 194 8.92 -14.78 3.24
C PHE A 194 8.75 -16.27 2.90
N ALA A 195 7.63 -16.86 3.28
CA ALA A 195 7.33 -18.26 3.01
C ALA A 195 7.32 -18.56 1.51
N PHE A 196 6.59 -17.79 0.70
CA PHE A 196 6.43 -18.04 -0.74
C PHE A 196 7.61 -17.57 -1.59
N TYR A 197 8.24 -16.45 -1.25
CA TYR A 197 9.34 -15.92 -2.06
C TYR A 197 10.62 -16.76 -1.90
N PHE A 198 10.93 -17.17 -0.66
CA PHE A 198 12.14 -17.94 -0.35
C PHE A 198 11.90 -19.47 -0.29
N TYR A 199 10.69 -19.95 -0.60
CA TYR A 199 10.37 -21.37 -0.57
C TYR A 199 11.33 -22.22 -1.43
N PRO A 200 11.96 -23.27 -0.87
CA PRO A 200 12.82 -24.17 -1.63
C PRO A 200 11.99 -25.23 -2.35
N ALA A 201 11.47 -24.89 -3.53
CA ALA A 201 10.74 -25.83 -4.38
C ALA A 201 11.64 -27.02 -4.78
N LYS A 202 11.07 -28.24 -4.78
CA LYS A 202 11.76 -29.49 -5.14
C LYS A 202 12.44 -29.41 -6.51
N THR A 203 11.84 -28.68 -7.45
CA THR A 203 12.36 -28.46 -8.81
C THR A 203 13.62 -27.60 -8.85
N ARG A 204 13.88 -26.77 -7.83
CA ARG A 204 15.04 -25.89 -7.75
C ARG A 204 16.15 -26.43 -6.87
N VAL A 205 15.81 -27.25 -5.87
CA VAL A 205 16.75 -27.80 -4.89
C VAL A 205 16.41 -29.27 -4.65
N PRO A 206 17.04 -30.21 -5.38
CA PRO A 206 16.68 -31.62 -5.30
C PRO A 206 17.11 -32.25 -3.96
N LEU A 207 18.29 -31.89 -3.45
CA LEU A 207 18.86 -32.42 -2.19
C LEU A 207 18.01 -32.05 -0.96
N LEU A 208 17.72 -33.04 -0.12
CA LEU A 208 16.92 -32.87 1.10
C LEU A 208 17.60 -31.95 2.11
N ARG A 209 18.91 -32.13 2.33
CA ARG A 209 19.73 -31.30 3.25
C ARG A 209 19.61 -29.80 2.91
N ASN A 210 19.79 -29.44 1.64
CA ASN A 210 19.78 -28.05 1.20
C ASN A 210 18.35 -27.47 1.22
N ARG A 211 17.32 -28.30 1.09
CA ARG A 211 15.93 -27.90 1.30
C ARG A 211 15.65 -27.58 2.78
N LEU A 212 16.13 -28.41 3.70
CA LEU A 212 15.99 -28.17 5.15
C LEU A 212 16.70 -26.88 5.57
N LEU A 213 17.92 -26.65 5.10
CA LEU A 213 18.65 -25.41 5.37
C LEU A 213 17.92 -24.17 4.85
N ARG A 214 17.37 -24.25 3.64
CA ARG A 214 16.59 -23.13 3.07
C ARG A 214 15.25 -22.91 3.78
N LEU A 215 14.62 -23.97 4.32
CA LEU A 215 13.45 -23.82 5.21
C LEU A 215 13.85 -23.18 6.53
N LEU A 216 14.99 -23.60 7.12
CA LEU A 216 15.53 -23.01 8.34
C LEU A 216 15.83 -21.50 8.15
N ARG A 217 16.37 -21.11 6.98
CA ARG A 217 16.54 -19.69 6.60
C ARG A 217 15.23 -18.91 6.70
N VAL A 218 14.12 -19.46 6.21
CA VAL A 218 12.80 -18.80 6.28
C VAL A 218 12.34 -18.65 7.72
N VAL A 219 12.45 -19.71 8.53
CA VAL A 219 12.10 -19.67 9.96
C VAL A 219 12.93 -18.62 10.69
N LEU A 220 14.23 -18.56 10.41
CA LEU A 220 15.15 -17.57 10.97
C LEU A 220 14.77 -16.14 10.58
N MET A 221 14.49 -15.88 9.30
CA MET A 221 14.03 -14.57 8.82
C MET A 221 12.76 -14.12 9.54
N VAL A 222 11.77 -15.00 9.65
CA VAL A 222 10.52 -14.72 10.36
C VAL A 222 10.77 -14.43 11.84
N GLY A 223 11.56 -15.26 12.51
CA GLY A 223 11.90 -15.07 13.93
C GLY A 223 12.63 -13.75 14.20
N ILE A 224 13.59 -13.40 13.35
CA ILE A 224 14.32 -12.13 13.46
C ILE A 224 13.41 -10.95 13.20
N TRP A 225 12.56 -11.02 12.18
CA TRP A 225 11.60 -9.95 11.91
C TRP A 225 10.65 -9.76 13.09
N PHE A 226 10.08 -10.84 13.67
CA PHE A 226 9.25 -10.73 14.89
C PHE A 226 10.00 -10.13 16.08
N PHE A 227 11.25 -10.55 16.29
CA PHE A 227 12.09 -9.99 17.36
C PHE A 227 12.28 -8.48 17.16
N LEU A 228 12.70 -8.06 15.97
CA LEU A 228 12.87 -6.64 15.64
C LEU A 228 11.56 -5.86 15.75
N GLN A 229 10.45 -6.43 15.27
CA GLN A 229 9.12 -5.84 15.39
C GLN A 229 8.75 -5.58 16.85
N SER A 230 9.02 -6.53 17.75
CA SER A 230 8.74 -6.37 19.17
C SER A 230 9.58 -5.27 19.85
N LEU A 231 10.77 -4.96 19.31
CA LEU A 231 11.58 -3.85 19.81
C LEU A 231 11.04 -2.48 19.41
N PHE A 232 10.47 -2.34 18.21
CA PHE A 232 10.01 -1.05 17.68
C PHE A 232 8.51 -0.79 17.91
N PHE A 233 7.69 -1.82 18.02
CA PHE A 233 6.23 -1.67 18.18
C PHE A 233 5.74 -2.00 19.60
N SER A 234 6.64 -2.23 20.55
CA SER A 234 6.31 -2.34 21.97
C SER A 234 6.36 -0.98 22.67
N PRO A 235 5.32 -0.56 23.40
CA PRO A 235 5.38 0.67 24.19
C PRO A 235 6.32 0.56 25.40
N TYR A 236 6.82 -0.65 25.72
CA TYR A 236 7.68 -0.90 26.87
C TYR A 236 9.17 -0.80 26.56
N THR A 237 9.54 -0.58 25.29
CA THR A 237 10.93 -0.42 24.86
C THR A 237 11.23 1.05 24.55
N SER A 238 12.48 1.49 24.76
CA SER A 238 12.91 2.86 24.44
C SER A 238 12.78 3.21 22.96
N LEU A 239 12.96 2.23 22.07
CA LEU A 239 12.77 2.39 20.64
C LEU A 239 11.29 2.54 20.27
N GLY A 240 10.40 1.79 20.91
CA GLY A 240 8.98 1.90 20.65
C GLY A 240 8.38 3.17 21.21
N THR A 241 8.76 3.62 22.41
CA THR A 241 8.34 4.93 22.93
C THR A 241 8.79 6.08 22.03
N PHE A 242 10.01 6.01 21.49
CA PHE A 242 10.48 6.97 20.48
C PHE A 242 9.63 6.92 19.20
N PHE A 243 9.37 5.73 18.65
CA PHE A 243 8.59 5.56 17.42
C PHE A 243 7.14 6.06 17.57
N TYR A 244 6.45 5.67 18.65
CA TYR A 244 5.09 6.16 18.94
C TYR A 244 5.07 7.67 19.21
N GLY A 245 6.09 8.21 19.88
CA GLY A 245 6.25 9.65 20.07
C GLY A 245 6.42 10.41 18.75
N PHE A 246 7.24 9.88 17.84
CA PHE A 246 7.41 10.45 16.49
C PHE A 246 6.10 10.40 15.68
N MET A 247 5.38 9.28 15.70
CA MET A 247 4.10 9.13 15.01
C MET A 247 3.04 10.10 15.56
N ALA A 248 3.03 10.32 16.88
CA ALA A 248 2.15 11.30 17.51
C ALA A 248 2.51 12.75 17.16
N ALA A 249 3.80 13.07 17.01
CA ALA A 249 4.28 14.39 16.58
C ALA A 249 4.07 14.63 15.07
N GLY A 250 4.07 13.56 14.27
CA GLY A 250 3.86 13.60 12.82
C GLY A 250 2.40 13.72 12.37
N LYS A 251 1.42 13.90 13.28
CA LYS A 251 0.00 14.07 12.94
C LYS A 251 -0.18 15.14 11.85
N ASN A 252 -1.01 14.85 10.84
CA ASN A 252 -1.21 15.68 9.64
C ASN A 252 0.01 15.86 8.73
N ASN A 253 1.08 15.09 8.93
CA ASN A 253 2.25 15.06 8.04
C ASN A 253 2.26 13.77 7.22
N LEU A 254 2.65 13.87 5.94
CA LEU A 254 2.86 12.72 5.05
C LEU A 254 3.87 11.71 5.61
N GLY A 255 4.73 12.15 6.54
CA GLY A 255 5.64 11.28 7.30
C GLY A 255 4.94 10.08 7.98
N VAL A 256 3.65 10.19 8.32
CA VAL A 256 2.86 9.09 8.92
C VAL A 256 2.66 7.91 7.98
N PHE A 257 2.69 8.13 6.66
CA PHE A 257 2.69 7.04 5.67
C PHE A 257 4.10 6.49 5.44
N ALA A 258 5.10 7.37 5.39
CA ALA A 258 6.45 7.01 4.99
C ALA A 258 7.26 6.34 6.11
N ALA A 259 7.16 6.83 7.34
CA ALA A 259 7.95 6.34 8.48
C ALA A 259 7.71 4.84 8.80
N PRO A 260 6.46 4.35 8.95
CA PRO A 260 6.24 2.92 9.17
C PRO A 260 6.70 2.11 7.96
N ALA A 261 6.50 2.59 6.73
CA ALA A 261 6.95 1.89 5.53
C ALA A 261 8.48 1.76 5.49
N ILE A 262 9.22 2.83 5.75
CA ILE A 262 10.68 2.84 5.79
C ILE A 262 11.18 1.91 6.89
N LEU A 263 10.60 1.99 8.09
CA LEU A 263 10.96 1.12 9.20
C LEU A 263 10.77 -0.36 8.79
N GLU A 264 9.60 -0.73 8.29
CA GLU A 264 9.33 -2.12 7.85
C GLU A 264 10.29 -2.58 6.75
N CYS A 265 10.66 -1.71 5.81
CA CYS A 265 11.69 -2.02 4.81
C CYS A 265 13.02 -2.39 5.47
N LEU A 266 13.47 -1.60 6.46
CA LEU A 266 14.71 -1.83 7.18
C LEU A 266 14.66 -3.13 8.00
N LEU A 267 13.55 -3.40 8.69
CA LEU A 267 13.38 -4.62 9.49
C LEU A 267 13.38 -5.86 8.59
N MET A 268 12.67 -5.80 7.45
CA MET A 268 12.70 -6.89 6.45
C MET A 268 14.10 -7.07 5.86
N TRP A 269 14.82 -6.01 5.52
CA TRP A 269 16.19 -6.11 5.01
C TRP A 269 17.15 -6.73 6.03
N ALA A 270 17.06 -6.34 7.31
CA ALA A 270 17.86 -6.93 8.38
C ALA A 270 17.57 -8.44 8.53
N ALA A 271 16.29 -8.82 8.56
CA ALA A 271 15.87 -10.21 8.61
C ALA A 271 16.40 -11.01 7.42
N ILE A 272 16.29 -10.46 6.20
CA ILE A 272 16.77 -11.11 4.97
C ILE A 272 18.29 -11.27 5.01
N ALA A 273 19.02 -10.22 5.39
CA ALA A 273 20.48 -10.25 5.47
C ALA A 273 20.98 -11.35 6.41
N ILE A 274 20.39 -11.46 7.61
CA ILE A 274 20.79 -12.48 8.58
C ILE A 274 20.38 -13.89 8.10
N GLY A 275 19.22 -14.03 7.47
CA GLY A 275 18.84 -15.28 6.80
C GLY A 275 19.82 -15.70 5.70
N ASN A 276 20.43 -14.74 5.00
CA ASN A 276 21.41 -15.00 3.94
C ASN A 276 22.77 -15.47 4.50
N LEU A 277 23.14 -15.02 5.70
CA LEU A 277 24.36 -15.50 6.38
C LEU A 277 24.34 -17.01 6.59
N LEU A 278 23.17 -17.60 6.88
CA LEU A 278 23.00 -19.05 7.03
C LEU A 278 23.41 -19.82 5.76
N LEU A 279 23.21 -19.23 4.58
CA LEU A 279 23.59 -19.85 3.31
C LEU A 279 25.08 -19.66 2.98
N LEU A 280 25.72 -18.62 3.52
CA LEU A 280 27.15 -18.42 3.36
C LEU A 280 27.95 -19.43 4.19
N LEU A 281 27.43 -19.82 5.36
CA LEU A 281 27.99 -20.90 6.18
C LEU A 281 27.95 -22.28 5.50
N GLU A 282 27.15 -22.47 4.45
CA GLU A 282 27.11 -23.71 3.64
C GLU A 282 28.23 -23.76 2.59
N ARG A 283 28.77 -22.61 2.18
CA ARG A 283 29.81 -22.52 1.12
C ARG A 283 31.23 -22.73 1.62
N ASN A 284 31.46 -22.65 2.93
CA ASN A 284 32.73 -22.89 3.60
C ASN A 284 32.72 -24.27 4.28
#